data_AF-A0A4Q0VXV3-F1
#
_entry.id   AF-A0A4Q0VXV3-F1
#
_cell.length_a   1.000
_cell.length_b   1.000
_cell.length_c   1.000
_cell.angle_alpha   90.00
_cell.angle_beta   90.00
_cell.angle_gamma   90.00
#
_symmetry.space_group_name_H-M   'P 1'
#
loop_
_entity.id
_entity.type
_entity.pdbx_description
1 polymer ?
#
loop_
_entity_poly.entity_id
_entity_poly.type
_entity_poly.pdbx_seq_one_letter_code
_entity_poly.pdbx_strand_id
1 'polypeptide(L)'
;MKKYVIMVVLVLFILSPNKVGAIREGYEIVSTLPKEKITLYAKEINGLFHDFIINFKGEIYSRPFWINVTNTSYAPQIYYEEINQDKKKELIIILNKGYGTGVLQEEVFVYRYSNGLIEEVVDHPLAIIYRNIKTKVSTKSAEIVIGDNVYLVDVLEQSNLFEDIAFGGIINYEVSDNQLIVRVSARISPASIVGEVVIVYDYRDKMYQAKSIEFEPVEL
;
A
#
# COMPACT_ATOMS: atom_id res chain seq x y z
N MET A 1 -29.65 55.22 -46.64
CA MET A 1 -30.16 53.95 -46.08
C MET A 1 -29.32 52.82 -46.69
N LYS A 2 -28.60 51.91 -46.03
CA LYS A 2 -28.11 51.67 -44.66
C LYS A 2 -26.67 51.15 -44.87
N LYS A 3 -25.68 51.67 -44.16
CA LYS A 3 -24.30 51.13 -44.16
C LYS A 3 -24.26 49.97 -43.17
N TYR A 4 -23.82 48.79 -43.60
CA TYR A 4 -23.59 47.65 -42.70
C TYR A 4 -22.22 47.79 -42.06
N VAL A 5 -22.21 48.00 -40.75
CA VAL A 5 -21.01 47.94 -39.91
C VAL A 5 -20.82 46.47 -39.55
N ILE A 6 -19.75 45.86 -40.07
CA ILE A 6 -19.32 44.52 -39.66
C ILE A 6 -18.49 44.69 -38.39
N MET A 7 -19.06 44.28 -37.25
CA MET A 7 -18.37 44.27 -35.97
C MET A 7 -17.58 42.95 -35.86
N VAL A 8 -16.25 43.03 -35.94
CA VAL A 8 -15.35 41.92 -35.67
C VAL A 8 -15.28 41.72 -34.17
N VAL A 9 -15.82 40.61 -33.66
CA VAL A 9 -15.62 40.20 -32.26
C VAL A 9 -14.32 39.39 -32.21
N LEU A 10 -13.25 40.03 -31.74
CA LEU A 10 -11.98 39.39 -31.44
C LEU A 10 -12.12 38.68 -30.10
N VAL A 11 -12.34 37.35 -30.10
CA VAL A 11 -12.32 36.54 -28.88
C VAL A 11 -10.85 36.26 -28.53
N LEU A 12 -10.28 37.11 -27.68
CA LEU A 12 -9.01 36.83 -27.02
C LEU A 12 -9.24 35.72 -25.99
N PHE A 13 -8.95 34.47 -26.37
CA PHE A 13 -8.69 33.41 -25.40
C PHE A 13 -7.38 33.76 -24.68
N ILE A 14 -7.51 34.46 -23.56
CA ILE A 14 -6.44 34.52 -22.57
C ILE A 14 -6.38 33.13 -21.96
N LEU A 15 -5.53 32.27 -22.52
CA LEU A 15 -5.04 31.09 -21.83
C LEU A 15 -4.28 31.58 -20.60
N SER A 16 -5.01 31.74 -19.50
CA SER A 16 -4.40 31.90 -18.19
C SER A 16 -3.48 30.70 -17.98
N PRO A 17 -2.19 30.89 -17.67
CA PRO A 17 -1.35 29.76 -17.27
C PRO A 17 -2.00 29.13 -16.05
N ASN A 18 -2.29 27.83 -16.13
CA ASN A 18 -2.78 27.04 -15.01
C ASN A 18 -1.85 27.29 -13.82
N LYS A 19 -2.33 28.03 -12.82
CA LYS A 19 -1.67 28.10 -11.52
C LYS A 19 -1.78 26.71 -10.90
N VAL A 20 -0.78 25.87 -11.17
CA VAL A 20 -0.46 24.68 -10.37
C VAL A 20 -0.07 25.21 -9.00
N GLY A 21 -1.01 25.22 -8.04
CA GLY A 21 -0.72 25.76 -6.71
C GLY A 21 -1.90 26.21 -5.85
N ALA A 22 -3.14 25.81 -6.14
CA ALA A 22 -4.25 25.96 -5.21
C ALA A 22 -4.74 24.56 -4.79
N ILE A 23 -3.93 23.87 -3.99
CA ILE A 23 -4.44 22.73 -3.24
C ILE A 23 -5.38 23.32 -2.19
N ARG A 24 -6.58 22.73 -2.11
CA ARG A 24 -7.75 23.31 -1.46
C ARG A 24 -7.48 23.57 0.03
N GLU A 25 -8.16 24.56 0.58
CA GLU A 25 -8.17 24.82 2.03
C GLU A 25 -8.48 23.53 2.81
N GLY A 26 -7.73 23.29 3.90
CA GLY A 26 -7.89 22.11 4.76
C GLY A 26 -7.07 20.88 4.39
N TYR A 27 -6.25 20.93 3.33
CA TYR A 27 -5.31 19.85 2.99
C TYR A 27 -3.91 20.13 3.52
N GLU A 28 -3.25 19.09 4.00
CA GLU A 28 -1.88 19.11 4.51
C GLU A 28 -0.97 18.22 3.66
N ILE A 29 0.32 18.53 3.61
CA ILE A 29 1.32 17.63 3.01
C ILE A 29 1.59 16.50 4.01
N VAL A 30 1.26 15.27 3.63
CA VAL A 30 1.43 14.10 4.50
C VAL A 30 2.63 13.25 4.10
N SER A 31 3.11 13.37 2.87
CA SER A 31 4.34 12.74 2.40
C SER A 31 4.83 13.38 1.09
N THR A 32 6.13 13.31 0.80
CA THR A 32 6.71 13.87 -0.42
C THR A 32 7.93 13.10 -0.90
N LEU A 33 8.08 13.01 -2.22
CA LEU A 33 9.28 12.56 -2.90
C LEU A 33 9.78 13.71 -3.82
N PRO A 34 10.57 14.67 -3.28
CA PRO A 34 10.84 15.94 -3.95
C PRO A 34 11.60 15.78 -5.28
N LYS A 35 12.55 14.84 -5.35
CA LYS A 35 13.35 14.58 -6.57
C LYS A 35 12.48 14.17 -7.75
N GLU A 36 11.38 13.46 -7.50
CA GLU A 36 10.46 12.97 -8.52
C GLU A 36 9.24 13.89 -8.71
N LYS A 37 9.15 14.99 -7.94
CA LYS A 37 8.02 15.94 -7.92
C LYS A 37 6.69 15.25 -7.61
N ILE A 38 6.70 14.41 -6.59
CA ILE A 38 5.51 13.69 -6.12
C ILE A 38 5.21 14.15 -4.69
N THR A 39 3.96 14.52 -4.44
CA THR A 39 3.52 14.94 -3.10
C THR A 39 2.14 14.37 -2.82
N LEU A 40 1.96 13.82 -1.62
CA LEU A 40 0.68 13.40 -1.10
C LEU A 40 0.12 14.46 -0.16
N TYR A 41 -1.16 14.73 -0.34
CA TYR A 41 -1.94 15.60 0.52
C TYR A 41 -3.12 14.84 1.08
N ALA A 42 -3.56 15.20 2.28
CA ALA A 42 -4.76 14.65 2.88
C ALA A 42 -5.38 15.66 3.85
N LYS A 43 -6.60 15.37 4.31
CA LYS A 43 -7.25 16.11 5.39
C LYS A 43 -7.18 15.30 6.67
N GLU A 44 -6.76 15.93 7.76
CA GLU A 44 -6.90 15.32 9.08
C GLU A 44 -8.35 15.44 9.58
N ILE A 45 -8.93 14.31 9.99
CA ILE A 45 -10.22 14.22 10.64
C ILE A 45 -10.11 13.19 11.78
N ASN A 46 -10.24 13.64 13.03
CA ASN A 46 -10.26 12.77 14.22
C ASN A 46 -9.04 11.82 14.34
N GLY A 47 -7.82 12.30 14.08
CA GLY A 47 -6.60 11.49 14.19
C GLY A 47 -6.34 10.53 13.03
N LEU A 48 -7.11 10.67 11.95
CA LEU A 48 -6.92 9.95 10.69
C LEU A 48 -6.80 10.95 9.54
N PHE A 49 -5.90 10.69 8.61
CA PHE A 49 -5.87 11.32 7.31
C PHE A 49 -6.90 10.66 6.38
N HIS A 50 -7.67 11.48 5.69
CA HIS A 50 -8.70 11.10 4.74
C HIS A 50 -8.61 11.95 3.48
N ASP A 51 -9.41 11.59 2.46
CA ASP A 51 -9.61 12.42 1.26
C ASP A 51 -8.28 12.75 0.57
N PHE A 52 -7.49 11.73 0.22
CA PHE A 52 -6.14 11.94 -0.29
C PHE A 52 -6.12 12.59 -1.68
N ILE A 53 -5.08 13.38 -1.93
CA ILE A 53 -4.72 13.89 -3.25
C ILE A 53 -3.27 13.55 -3.54
N ILE A 54 -3.05 12.93 -4.70
CA ILE A 54 -1.72 12.71 -5.28
C ILE A 54 -1.45 13.87 -6.24
N ASN A 55 -0.41 14.64 -5.98
CA ASN A 55 0.21 15.50 -6.99
C ASN A 55 1.38 14.73 -7.59
N PHE A 56 1.18 14.19 -8.79
CA PHE A 56 2.19 13.44 -9.52
C PHE A 56 2.70 14.29 -10.68
N LYS A 57 3.89 14.88 -10.52
CA LYS A 57 4.56 15.67 -11.56
C LYS A 57 3.71 16.83 -12.11
N GLY A 58 2.83 17.40 -11.27
CA GLY A 58 1.92 18.50 -11.62
C GLY A 58 0.51 18.06 -12.00
N GLU A 59 0.27 16.76 -12.18
CA GLU A 59 -1.05 16.19 -12.39
C GLU A 59 -1.70 15.81 -11.05
N ILE A 60 -3.00 16.00 -10.93
CA ILE A 60 -3.74 15.84 -9.68
C ILE A 60 -4.69 14.64 -9.76
N TYR A 61 -4.60 13.74 -8.77
CA TYR A 61 -5.42 12.55 -8.66
C TYR A 61 -6.06 12.46 -7.27
N SER A 62 -7.37 12.30 -7.19
CA SER A 62 -8.10 12.18 -5.92
C SER A 62 -8.28 10.71 -5.51
N ARG A 63 -8.13 10.44 -4.22
CA ARG A 63 -8.32 9.14 -3.56
C ARG A 63 -9.17 9.34 -2.30
N PRO A 64 -10.49 9.56 -2.45
CA PRO A 64 -11.35 9.99 -1.34
C PRO A 64 -11.48 8.93 -0.23
N PHE A 65 -11.25 7.66 -0.56
CA PHE A 65 -11.44 6.52 0.34
C PHE A 65 -10.14 6.03 1.00
N TRP A 66 -9.01 6.66 0.70
CA TRP A 66 -7.76 6.35 1.37
C TRP A 66 -7.78 6.85 2.81
N ILE A 67 -7.15 6.07 3.68
CA ILE A 67 -7.06 6.34 5.12
C ILE A 67 -5.61 6.10 5.54
N ASN A 68 -5.07 6.99 6.36
CA ASN A 68 -3.83 6.76 7.09
C ASN A 68 -3.97 7.29 8.51
N VAL A 69 -3.28 6.70 9.49
CA VAL A 69 -3.16 7.30 10.83
C VAL A 69 -2.36 8.61 10.77
N THR A 70 -2.61 9.56 11.67
CA THR A 70 -1.86 10.84 11.67
C THR A 70 -0.50 10.77 12.37
N ASN A 71 -0.20 9.64 13.02
CA ASN A 71 1.08 9.43 13.70
C ASN A 71 2.24 9.44 12.69
N THR A 72 3.21 10.32 12.91
CA THR A 72 4.32 10.56 11.99
C THR A 72 5.26 9.37 11.83
N SER A 73 5.37 8.48 12.82
CA SER A 73 6.14 7.23 12.69
C SER A 73 5.52 6.26 11.68
N TYR A 74 4.24 6.46 11.35
CA TYR A 74 3.46 5.66 10.41
C TYR A 74 2.92 6.54 9.27
N ALA A 75 3.67 7.58 8.90
CA ALA A 75 3.32 8.46 7.80
C ALA A 75 3.26 7.68 6.46
N PRO A 76 2.42 8.12 5.50
CA PRO A 76 2.37 7.53 4.17
C PRO A 76 3.76 7.43 3.52
N GLN A 77 4.07 6.27 2.96
CA GLN A 77 5.33 6.05 2.24
C GLN A 77 5.10 6.20 0.73
N ILE A 78 6.09 6.75 0.02
CA ILE A 78 6.05 6.94 -1.43
C ILE A 78 7.35 6.40 -2.02
N TYR A 79 7.22 5.47 -2.96
CA TYR A 79 8.31 4.97 -3.78
C TYR A 79 8.02 5.24 -5.25
N TYR A 80 9.08 5.44 -6.03
CA TYR A 80 8.99 5.58 -7.49
C TYR A 80 10.14 4.83 -8.17
N GLU A 81 9.90 3.55 -8.39
CA GLU A 81 10.92 2.53 -8.71
C GLU A 81 10.39 1.56 -9.77
N GLU A 82 11.29 0.96 -10.55
CA GLU A 82 10.95 -0.12 -11.48
C GLU A 82 10.83 -1.42 -10.70
N ILE A 83 9.62 -1.95 -10.53
CA ILE A 83 9.38 -3.18 -9.75
C ILE A 83 8.84 -4.34 -10.59
N ASN A 84 8.51 -4.09 -11.87
CA ASN A 84 8.00 -5.09 -12.82
C ASN A 84 9.00 -5.44 -13.95
N GLN A 85 10.22 -4.89 -13.90
CA GLN A 85 11.30 -5.12 -14.87
C GLN A 85 10.98 -4.71 -16.34
N ASP A 86 10.04 -3.78 -16.54
CA ASP A 86 9.65 -3.28 -17.87
C ASP A 86 10.43 -2.02 -18.33
N LYS A 87 11.46 -1.61 -17.56
CA LYS A 87 12.25 -0.38 -17.70
C LYS A 87 11.49 0.92 -17.44
N LYS A 88 10.31 0.86 -16.84
CA LYS A 88 9.56 2.01 -16.36
C LYS A 88 9.38 1.90 -14.85
N LYS A 89 9.18 3.06 -14.24
CA LYS A 89 8.97 3.17 -12.80
C LYS A 89 7.48 3.17 -12.50
N GLU A 90 7.12 2.46 -11.45
CA GLU A 90 5.81 2.50 -10.83
C GLU A 90 5.83 3.45 -9.64
N LEU A 91 4.70 4.12 -9.40
CA LEU A 91 4.44 4.82 -8.15
C LEU A 91 3.84 3.82 -7.17
N ILE A 92 4.51 3.60 -6.04
CA ILE A 92 4.02 2.76 -4.94
C ILE A 92 3.72 3.66 -3.76
N ILE A 93 2.54 3.51 -3.18
CA ILE A 93 2.12 4.22 -1.98
C ILE A 93 1.67 3.19 -0.95
N ILE A 94 2.26 3.25 0.24
CA ILE A 94 1.89 2.40 1.37
C ILE A 94 1.23 3.30 2.42
N LEU A 95 0.02 2.92 2.83
CA LEU A 95 -0.75 3.61 3.86
C LEU A 95 -0.95 2.71 5.07
N ASN A 96 -0.84 3.28 6.27
CA ASN A 96 -1.08 2.61 7.54
C ASN A 96 -2.46 3.00 8.09
N LYS A 97 -3.39 2.04 8.14
CA LYS A 97 -4.78 2.25 8.60
C LYS A 97 -4.96 2.04 10.10
N GLY A 98 -3.96 1.45 10.76
CA GLY A 98 -4.03 1.11 12.18
C GLY A 98 -2.71 0.54 12.69
N TYR A 99 -2.37 0.91 13.92
CA TYR A 99 -1.17 0.45 14.61
C TYR A 99 -1.44 0.25 16.10
N GLY A 100 -0.57 -0.52 16.76
CA GLY A 100 -0.61 -0.74 18.20
C GLY A 100 0.19 -1.98 18.60
N THR A 101 0.09 -2.38 19.85
CA THR A 101 0.73 -3.61 20.32
C THR A 101 0.19 -4.82 19.55
N GLY A 102 1.02 -5.42 18.71
CA GLY A 102 0.63 -6.57 17.89
C GLY A 102 -0.28 -6.26 16.70
N VAL A 103 -0.43 -4.97 16.36
CA VAL A 103 -1.24 -4.49 15.23
C VAL A 103 -0.41 -3.57 14.33
N LEU A 104 -0.39 -3.86 13.04
CA LEU A 104 0.10 -3.01 11.98
C LEU A 104 -0.71 -3.33 10.73
N GLN A 105 -1.50 -2.40 10.23
CA GLN A 105 -2.41 -2.63 9.11
C GLN A 105 -2.06 -1.74 7.94
N GLU A 106 -1.16 -2.22 7.09
CA GLU A 106 -0.78 -1.52 5.88
C GLU A 106 -1.57 -1.97 4.66
N GLU A 107 -1.78 -1.02 3.75
CA GLU A 107 -2.38 -1.22 2.44
C GLU A 107 -1.46 -0.59 1.39
N VAL A 108 -1.23 -1.30 0.28
CA VAL A 108 -0.36 -0.84 -0.80
C VAL A 108 -1.18 -0.52 -2.05
N PHE A 109 -0.79 0.56 -2.73
CA PHE A 109 -1.32 0.95 -4.02
C PHE A 109 -0.19 1.12 -5.01
N VAL A 110 -0.29 0.49 -6.17
CA VAL A 110 0.71 0.55 -7.23
C VAL A 110 0.11 1.19 -8.47
N TYR A 111 0.85 2.10 -9.10
CA TYR A 111 0.43 2.78 -10.32
C TYR A 111 1.51 2.72 -11.39
N ARG A 112 1.13 2.30 -12.59
CA ARG A 112 1.91 2.62 -13.80
C ARG A 112 1.57 4.03 -14.30
N TYR A 113 2.51 4.66 -14.99
CA TYR A 113 2.26 5.93 -15.68
C TYR A 113 2.35 5.74 -17.20
N SER A 114 1.31 6.13 -17.92
CA SER A 114 1.29 6.12 -19.40
C SER A 114 0.71 7.42 -19.96
N ASN A 115 -0.61 7.55 -19.92
CA ASN A 115 -1.35 8.79 -20.19
C ASN A 115 -2.07 9.24 -18.91
N GLY A 116 -1.34 9.20 -17.80
CA GLY A 116 -1.83 9.35 -16.45
C GLY A 116 -1.59 8.12 -15.57
N LEU A 117 -1.88 8.25 -14.28
CA LEU A 117 -1.77 7.16 -13.30
C LEU A 117 -2.88 6.13 -13.53
N ILE A 118 -2.46 4.88 -13.79
CA ILE A 118 -3.34 3.73 -13.90
C ILE A 118 -2.99 2.78 -12.78
N GLU A 119 -3.98 2.48 -11.93
CA GLU A 119 -3.80 1.56 -10.81
C GLU A 119 -3.58 0.13 -11.33
N GLU A 120 -2.57 -0.53 -10.77
CA GLU A 120 -2.32 -1.94 -10.93
C GLU A 120 -2.83 -2.66 -9.70
N VAL A 121 -3.63 -3.71 -9.92
CA VAL A 121 -4.17 -4.49 -8.80
C VAL A 121 -3.03 -5.25 -8.12
N VAL A 122 -3.04 -5.28 -6.80
CA VAL A 122 -2.16 -6.12 -5.97
C VAL A 122 -3.02 -7.15 -5.26
N ASP A 123 -2.70 -8.44 -5.42
CA ASP A 123 -3.40 -9.50 -4.71
C ASP A 123 -3.30 -9.29 -3.20
N HIS A 124 -4.44 -9.39 -2.50
CA HIS A 124 -4.45 -9.18 -1.05
C HIS A 124 -3.68 -10.32 -0.34
N PRO A 125 -2.75 -10.02 0.58
CA PRO A 125 -1.85 -11.01 1.19
C PRO A 125 -2.60 -12.10 1.94
N LEU A 126 -3.67 -11.76 2.67
CA LEU A 126 -4.50 -12.75 3.35
C LEU A 126 -5.18 -13.72 2.38
N ALA A 127 -5.61 -13.26 1.19
CA ALA A 127 -6.21 -14.14 0.20
C ALA A 127 -5.15 -15.10 -0.38
N ILE A 128 -3.91 -14.63 -0.55
CA ILE A 128 -2.76 -15.48 -0.92
C ILE A 128 -2.51 -16.52 0.18
N ILE A 129 -2.44 -16.11 1.44
CA ILE A 129 -2.19 -17.00 2.59
C ILE A 129 -3.24 -18.09 2.69
N TYR A 130 -4.53 -17.72 2.76
CA TYR A 130 -5.61 -18.70 2.94
C TYR A 130 -5.78 -19.67 1.76
N ARG A 131 -5.29 -19.32 0.57
CA ARG A 131 -5.30 -20.21 -0.60
C ARG A 131 -4.13 -21.18 -0.63
N ASN A 132 -2.96 -20.79 -0.11
CA ASN A 132 -1.70 -21.50 -0.35
C ASN A 132 -1.11 -22.15 0.90
N ILE A 133 -1.56 -21.76 2.10
CA ILE A 133 -0.99 -22.19 3.37
C ILE A 133 -2.03 -23.02 4.13
N LYS A 134 -1.59 -24.16 4.68
CA LYS A 134 -2.37 -24.95 5.64
C LYS A 134 -1.71 -24.87 7.00
N THR A 135 -2.49 -24.76 8.04
CA THR A 135 -1.99 -24.54 9.40
C THR A 135 -2.64 -25.49 10.39
N LYS A 136 -1.94 -25.73 11.50
CA LYS A 136 -2.47 -26.45 12.65
C LYS A 136 -1.76 -25.99 13.91
N VAL A 137 -2.52 -25.69 14.95
CA VAL A 137 -1.98 -25.38 16.28
C VAL A 137 -2.25 -26.53 17.23
N SER A 138 -1.27 -26.83 18.08
CA SER A 138 -1.39 -27.75 19.20
C SER A 138 -0.73 -27.17 20.44
N THR A 139 -0.86 -27.83 21.59
CA THR A 139 -0.23 -27.39 22.84
C THR A 139 1.30 -27.49 22.85
N LYS A 140 1.90 -28.14 21.84
CA LYS A 140 3.35 -28.34 21.74
C LYS A 140 3.98 -27.67 20.53
N SER A 141 3.24 -27.58 19.44
CA SER A 141 3.77 -27.08 18.18
C SER A 141 2.71 -26.38 17.34
N ALA A 142 3.17 -25.44 16.53
CA ALA A 142 2.45 -24.84 15.43
C ALA A 142 3.04 -25.38 14.13
N GLU A 143 2.19 -25.90 13.26
CA GLU A 143 2.55 -26.47 11.97
C GLU A 143 2.06 -25.54 10.86
N ILE A 144 2.96 -25.18 9.94
CA ILE A 144 2.68 -24.38 8.75
C ILE A 144 3.13 -25.20 7.54
N VAL A 145 2.24 -25.39 6.57
CA VAL A 145 2.52 -26.14 5.34
C VAL A 145 2.33 -25.23 4.13
N ILE A 146 3.39 -25.09 3.32
CA ILE A 146 3.42 -24.27 2.11
C ILE A 146 3.94 -25.14 0.96
N GLY A 147 3.05 -25.53 0.04
CA GLY A 147 3.39 -26.54 -0.97
C GLY A 147 3.83 -27.86 -0.32
N ASP A 148 5.06 -28.29 -0.60
CA ASP A 148 5.67 -29.50 -0.01
C ASP A 148 6.49 -29.20 1.26
N ASN A 149 6.67 -27.92 1.62
CA ASN A 149 7.45 -27.53 2.79
C ASN A 149 6.58 -27.58 4.05
N VAL A 150 7.11 -28.18 5.12
CA VAL A 150 6.49 -28.26 6.44
C VAL A 150 7.39 -27.57 7.45
N TYR A 151 6.86 -26.56 8.13
CA TYR A 151 7.52 -25.83 9.20
C TYR A 151 6.86 -26.20 10.53
N LEU A 152 7.66 -26.64 11.49
CA LEU A 152 7.23 -26.94 12.84
C LEU A 152 7.91 -25.97 13.80
N VAL A 153 7.12 -25.19 14.52
CA VAL A 153 7.59 -24.23 15.53
C VAL A 153 7.10 -24.68 16.90
N ASP A 154 8.00 -24.69 17.88
CA ASP A 154 7.66 -25.05 19.26
C ASP A 154 6.76 -23.98 19.90
N VAL A 155 5.72 -24.43 20.59
CA VAL A 155 4.77 -23.57 21.30
C VAL A 155 5.14 -23.53 22.78
N LEU A 156 5.75 -22.43 23.20
CA LEU A 156 6.15 -22.22 24.59
C LEU A 156 5.01 -21.72 25.48
N GLU A 157 4.02 -21.02 24.91
CA GLU A 157 2.83 -20.54 25.64
C GLU A 157 1.66 -21.52 25.52
N GLN A 158 1.17 -22.05 26.65
CA GLN A 158 0.07 -23.01 26.66
C GLN A 158 -1.30 -22.39 26.98
N SER A 159 -1.37 -21.10 27.32
CA SER A 159 -2.62 -20.43 27.67
C SER A 159 -3.14 -19.58 26.51
N ASN A 160 -4.47 -19.56 26.34
CA ASN A 160 -5.16 -18.77 25.32
C ASN A 160 -4.68 -19.02 23.88
N LEU A 161 -4.28 -20.25 23.58
CA LEU A 161 -4.00 -20.66 22.21
C LEU A 161 -5.27 -20.53 21.37
N PHE A 162 -5.09 -20.00 20.16
CA PHE A 162 -6.12 -19.99 19.14
C PHE A 162 -6.35 -21.40 18.59
N GLU A 163 -7.51 -21.61 17.99
CA GLU A 163 -7.84 -22.89 17.32
C GLU A 163 -6.93 -23.16 16.12
N ASP A 164 -6.46 -22.09 15.48
CA ASP A 164 -5.54 -22.13 14.35
C ASP A 164 -4.66 -20.87 14.34
N ILE A 165 -3.64 -20.83 13.47
CA ILE A 165 -2.79 -19.66 13.29
C ILE A 165 -3.64 -18.51 12.74
N ALA A 166 -3.62 -17.39 13.46
CA ALA A 166 -4.25 -16.16 13.04
C ALA A 166 -3.27 -15.29 12.27
N PHE A 167 -3.70 -14.79 11.11
CA PHE A 167 -2.95 -13.86 10.26
C PHE A 167 -3.63 -12.48 10.23
N GLY A 168 -2.89 -11.45 9.80
CA GLY A 168 -3.44 -10.13 9.51
C GLY A 168 -3.45 -9.14 10.69
N GLY A 169 -2.93 -9.55 11.85
CA GLY A 169 -2.63 -8.61 12.94
C GLY A 169 -1.54 -7.62 12.53
N ILE A 170 -0.45 -8.13 11.94
CA ILE A 170 0.62 -7.33 11.36
C ILE A 170 0.69 -7.67 9.87
N ILE A 171 0.45 -6.69 9.02
CA ILE A 171 0.68 -6.70 7.57
C ILE A 171 1.60 -5.52 7.31
N ASN A 172 2.84 -5.81 6.93
CA ASN A 172 3.91 -4.83 6.75
C ASN A 172 4.43 -4.93 5.32
N TYR A 173 4.19 -3.91 4.50
CA TYR A 173 4.70 -3.84 3.13
C TYR A 173 6.05 -3.14 3.11
N GLU A 174 6.91 -3.61 2.21
CA GLU A 174 8.17 -2.95 1.93
C GLU A 174 8.46 -2.97 0.43
N VAL A 175 9.19 -1.95 -0.02
CA VAL A 175 9.81 -1.94 -1.34
C VAL A 175 11.32 -1.98 -1.12
N SER A 176 11.94 -3.10 -1.48
CA SER A 176 13.39 -3.31 -1.37
C SER A 176 13.90 -4.05 -2.59
N ASP A 177 15.10 -3.70 -3.04
CA ASP A 177 15.78 -4.35 -4.17
C ASP A 177 14.88 -4.50 -5.40
N ASN A 178 14.13 -3.43 -5.72
CA ASN A 178 13.19 -3.39 -6.84
C ASN A 178 12.07 -4.43 -6.75
N GLN A 179 11.68 -4.85 -5.54
CA GLN A 179 10.61 -5.81 -5.29
C GLN A 179 9.61 -5.26 -4.29
N LEU A 180 8.33 -5.53 -4.56
CA LEU A 180 7.27 -5.35 -3.58
C LEU A 180 7.20 -6.63 -2.73
N ILE A 181 7.33 -6.46 -1.42
CA ILE A 181 7.34 -7.55 -0.44
C ILE A 181 6.31 -7.22 0.63
N VAL A 182 5.67 -8.24 1.19
CA VAL A 182 4.84 -8.09 2.39
C VAL A 182 5.15 -9.18 3.40
N ARG A 183 5.21 -8.77 4.67
CA ARG A 183 5.41 -9.63 5.83
C ARG A 183 4.12 -9.66 6.62
N VAL A 184 3.61 -10.86 6.88
CA VAL A 184 2.36 -11.06 7.63
C VAL A 184 2.62 -11.93 8.84
N SER A 185 2.32 -11.43 10.04
CA SER A 185 2.57 -12.19 11.26
C SER A 185 1.68 -13.43 11.36
N ALA A 186 2.27 -14.53 11.82
CA ALA A 186 1.60 -15.78 12.16
C ALA A 186 1.48 -15.88 13.68
N ARG A 187 0.26 -15.70 14.18
CA ARG A 187 -0.02 -15.59 15.61
C ARG A 187 -0.75 -16.82 16.13
N ILE A 188 -0.34 -17.33 17.28
CA ILE A 188 -0.98 -18.49 17.93
C ILE A 188 -1.74 -18.12 19.21
N SER A 189 -1.49 -16.94 19.77
CA SER A 189 -2.19 -16.40 20.95
C SER A 189 -2.20 -14.86 20.91
N PRO A 190 -2.99 -14.17 21.75
CA PRO A 190 -2.94 -12.71 21.84
C PRO A 190 -1.56 -12.13 22.16
N ALA A 191 -0.65 -12.92 22.72
CA ALA A 191 0.71 -12.50 23.09
C ALA A 191 1.83 -13.15 22.25
N SER A 192 1.55 -14.25 21.53
CA SER A 192 2.59 -15.07 20.88
C SER A 192 2.47 -15.09 19.35
N ILE A 193 3.58 -14.73 18.69
CA ILE A 193 3.83 -14.84 17.25
C ILE A 193 4.89 -15.92 17.06
N VAL A 194 4.65 -16.85 16.14
CA VAL A 194 5.57 -17.97 15.85
C VAL A 194 6.46 -17.72 14.63
N GLY A 195 6.19 -16.65 13.88
CA GLY A 195 6.93 -16.29 12.68
C GLY A 195 6.15 -15.36 11.79
N GLU A 196 6.63 -15.18 10.57
CA GLU A 196 6.03 -14.34 9.54
C GLU A 196 5.92 -15.12 8.23
N VAL A 197 4.84 -14.88 7.49
CA VAL A 197 4.76 -15.26 6.08
C VAL A 197 5.29 -14.10 5.26
N VAL A 198 6.30 -14.38 4.44
CA VAL A 198 6.91 -13.42 3.53
C VAL A 198 6.43 -13.72 2.11
N ILE A 199 5.82 -12.73 1.47
CA ILE A 199 5.34 -12.83 0.09
C ILE A 199 6.09 -11.81 -0.74
N VAL A 200 6.79 -12.29 -1.76
CA VAL A 200 7.38 -11.45 -2.82
C VAL A 200 6.41 -11.41 -3.98
N TYR A 201 6.10 -10.21 -4.49
CA TYR A 201 5.20 -10.05 -5.62
C TYR A 201 5.95 -10.00 -6.96
N ASP A 202 5.25 -10.43 -8.02
CA ASP A 202 5.66 -10.25 -9.41
C ASP A 202 4.46 -9.80 -10.26
N TYR A 203 4.71 -9.05 -11.32
CA TYR A 203 3.67 -8.51 -12.18
C TYR A 203 3.34 -9.49 -13.32
N ARG A 204 2.17 -10.11 -13.25
CA ARG A 204 1.73 -11.15 -14.19
C ARG A 204 0.22 -11.08 -14.37
N ASP A 205 -0.23 -11.40 -15.57
CA ASP A 205 -1.66 -11.32 -15.95
C ASP A 205 -2.32 -9.96 -15.65
N LYS A 206 -1.53 -8.88 -15.73
CA LYS A 206 -1.93 -7.48 -15.50
C LYS A 206 -2.20 -7.12 -14.03
N MET A 207 -1.59 -7.84 -13.08
CA MET A 207 -1.67 -7.54 -11.65
C MET A 207 -0.44 -8.07 -10.90
N TYR A 208 -0.18 -7.55 -9.71
CA TYR A 208 0.85 -8.09 -8.81
C TYR A 208 0.30 -9.31 -8.07
N GLN A 209 0.93 -10.45 -8.30
CA GLN A 209 0.58 -11.74 -7.69
C GLN A 209 1.79 -12.30 -6.94
N ALA A 210 1.57 -13.25 -6.03
CA ALA A 210 2.66 -13.93 -5.34
C ALA A 210 3.61 -14.62 -6.33
N LYS A 211 4.89 -14.26 -6.26
CA LYS A 211 6.01 -14.93 -6.93
C LYS A 211 6.54 -16.08 -6.07
N SER A 212 6.75 -15.79 -4.79
CA SER A 212 7.15 -16.74 -3.76
C SER A 212 6.38 -16.46 -2.48
N ILE A 213 6.23 -17.52 -1.68
CA ILE A 213 5.62 -17.49 -0.35
C ILE A 213 6.53 -18.33 0.53
N GLU A 214 7.09 -17.71 1.56
CA GLU A 214 8.01 -18.36 2.50
C GLU A 214 7.53 -18.12 3.93
N PHE A 215 7.90 -19.01 4.83
CA PHE A 215 7.67 -18.83 6.25
C PHE A 215 9.01 -18.65 6.97
N GLU A 216 9.14 -17.56 7.70
CA GLU A 216 10.29 -17.22 8.54
C GLU A 216 9.87 -17.40 10.01
N PRO A 217 10.29 -18.49 10.68
CA PRO A 217 10.03 -18.68 12.11
C PRO A 217 10.68 -17.57 12.94
N VAL A 218 10.06 -17.16 14.04
CA VAL A 218 10.75 -16.33 15.05
C VAL A 218 11.91 -17.14 15.62
N GLU A 219 13.12 -16.59 15.55
CA GLU A 219 14.26 -17.13 16.29
C GLU A 219 14.02 -16.91 17.79
N LEU A 220 14.01 -18.01 18.56
CA LEU A 220 13.81 -18.03 20.02
C LEU A 220 15.16 -18.05 20.76
#